data_AF-A0A433PPD8-F1
#
_entry.id   AF-A0A433PPD8-F1
#
_cell.length_a   1.000
_cell.length_b   1.000
_cell.length_c   1.000
_cell.angle_alpha   90.00
_cell.angle_beta   90.00
_cell.angle_gamma   90.00
#
_symmetry.space_group_name_H-M   'P 1'
#
loop_
_entity.id
_entity.type
_entity.pdbx_description
1 polymer ?
#
loop_
_entity_poly.entity_id
_entity_poly.type
_entity_poly.pdbx_seq_one_letter_code
_entity_poly.pdbx_strand_id
1 'polypeptide(L)'
;MGDNNDQEQSTDTPEYVKLISCDGFEFIVNREVALRSGTIKNMLSSPGQFTESVQNEVVFRDIKAIILETICRYLYYNWQNTNSTTEIPEFKIEPELALETLMAADFLDSIPRATAFRRISSKSPTDGADPTSGSPSAIFDLFASAIEKTNLGSAGNKIAPDSIDISSSLTPRSQTGSPAVYNLHIVSSVNNTILTLTSPDGSRLIMTSGGTAGFKKAARGGYEAAHQAATQLLQKVSEKNLQVGNVHLVLKGFGPGRDAAFKAIVAGGEWGIRRITDATPMPFNGCRPKKARRL
;
A
#
# COMPACT_ATOMS: atom_id res chain seq x y z
N MET A 1 -57.70 -31.30 3.33
CA MET A 1 -57.66 -30.06 2.53
C MET A 1 -56.69 -29.12 3.20
N GLY A 2 -55.44 -29.16 2.76
CA GLY A 2 -54.48 -28.12 3.07
C GLY A 2 -54.51 -27.12 1.92
N ASP A 3 -54.62 -25.84 2.26
CA ASP A 3 -54.30 -24.74 1.35
C ASP A 3 -53.21 -23.92 2.03
N ASN A 4 -51.98 -24.15 1.58
CA ASN A 4 -50.86 -23.25 1.81
C ASN A 4 -51.09 -22.04 0.90
N ASN A 5 -51.16 -20.86 1.51
CA ASN A 5 -51.21 -19.60 0.77
C ASN A 5 -49.76 -19.21 0.46
N ASP A 6 -49.29 -19.58 -0.72
CA ASP A 6 -48.00 -19.18 -1.27
C ASP A 6 -47.98 -17.66 -1.45
N GLN A 7 -47.33 -16.97 -0.51
CA GLN A 7 -46.90 -15.60 -0.72
C GLN A 7 -45.71 -15.64 -1.69
N GLU A 8 -45.95 -15.26 -2.95
CA GLU A 8 -44.90 -14.89 -3.89
C GLU A 8 -44.10 -13.71 -3.31
N GLN A 9 -43.02 -14.01 -2.60
CA GLN A 9 -41.95 -13.05 -2.36
C GLN A 9 -41.17 -12.91 -3.66
N SER A 10 -41.36 -11.80 -4.36
CA SER A 10 -40.40 -11.34 -5.36
C SER A 10 -39.05 -11.18 -4.66
N THR A 11 -38.15 -12.15 -4.82
CA THR A 11 -36.79 -12.08 -4.26
C THR A 11 -36.01 -11.07 -5.09
N ASP A 12 -36.06 -9.80 -4.70
CA ASP A 12 -35.20 -8.75 -5.26
C ASP A 12 -33.78 -8.99 -4.75
N THR A 13 -33.05 -9.87 -5.42
CA THR A 13 -31.66 -10.13 -5.07
C THR A 13 -30.80 -9.02 -5.65
N PRO A 14 -29.96 -8.35 -4.85
CA PRO A 14 -29.23 -7.20 -5.34
C PRO A 14 -28.22 -7.59 -6.42
N GLU A 15 -28.08 -6.71 -7.41
CA GLU A 15 -27.19 -6.88 -8.56
C GLU A 15 -25.70 -6.86 -8.17
N TYR A 16 -25.38 -6.18 -7.06
CA TYR A 16 -24.01 -5.97 -6.59
C TYR A 16 -23.81 -6.51 -5.17
N VAL A 17 -22.58 -6.93 -4.89
CA VAL A 17 -22.09 -7.37 -3.58
C VAL A 17 -20.93 -6.49 -3.17
N LYS A 18 -20.87 -6.13 -1.90
CA LYS A 18 -19.75 -5.39 -1.33
C LYS A 18 -18.74 -6.34 -0.69
N LEU A 19 -17.49 -6.29 -1.11
CA LEU A 19 -16.38 -7.03 -0.51
C LEU A 19 -15.51 -6.05 0.28
N ILE A 20 -15.28 -6.32 1.56
CA ILE A 20 -14.53 -5.44 2.46
C ILE A 20 -13.21 -6.11 2.84
N SER A 21 -12.08 -5.44 2.63
CA SER A 21 -10.75 -5.93 3.00
C SER A 21 -10.46 -5.76 4.50
N CYS A 22 -9.36 -6.36 4.98
CA CYS A 22 -8.93 -6.23 6.38
C CYS A 22 -8.60 -4.79 6.77
N ASP A 23 -8.21 -3.99 5.77
CA ASP A 23 -7.85 -2.59 5.91
C ASP A 23 -9.09 -1.67 5.84
N GLY A 24 -10.29 -2.23 5.65
CA GLY A 24 -11.55 -1.50 5.57
C GLY A 24 -11.84 -0.90 4.19
N PHE A 25 -11.14 -1.31 3.14
CA PHE A 25 -11.45 -0.87 1.78
C PHE A 25 -12.61 -1.70 1.20
N GLU A 26 -13.55 -1.00 0.56
CA GLU A 26 -14.76 -1.59 -0.01
C GLU A 26 -14.63 -1.73 -1.54
N PHE A 27 -14.97 -2.92 -2.05
CA PHE A 27 -15.01 -3.23 -3.47
C PHE A 27 -16.41 -3.66 -3.85
N ILE A 28 -17.02 -2.97 -4.82
CA ILE A 28 -18.36 -3.29 -5.32
C ILE A 28 -18.18 -4.17 -6.55
N VAL A 29 -18.73 -5.39 -6.49
CA VAL A 29 -18.57 -6.41 -7.54
C VAL A 29 -19.95 -6.94 -7.94
N ASN A 30 -20.16 -7.20 -9.23
CA ASN A 30 -21.39 -7.82 -9.72
C ASN A 30 -21.59 -9.16 -9.02
N ARG A 31 -22.81 -9.41 -8.54
CA ARG A 31 -23.15 -10.63 -7.81
C ARG A 31 -22.85 -11.89 -8.62
N GLU A 32 -23.15 -11.87 -9.92
CA GLU A 32 -22.83 -12.99 -10.83
C GLU A 32 -21.33 -13.29 -10.94
N VAL A 33 -20.49 -12.26 -10.86
CA VAL A 33 -19.02 -12.38 -10.89
C VAL A 33 -18.51 -12.90 -9.54
N ALA A 34 -19.05 -12.38 -8.44
CA ALA A 34 -18.68 -12.76 -7.08
C ALA A 34 -19.04 -14.22 -6.76
N LEU A 35 -20.20 -14.69 -7.21
CA LEU A 35 -20.70 -16.05 -6.98
C LEU A 35 -19.92 -17.15 -7.72
N ARG A 36 -18.98 -16.78 -8.60
CA ARG A 36 -18.04 -17.74 -9.22
C ARG A 36 -17.02 -18.27 -8.24
N SER A 37 -16.68 -17.49 -7.22
CA SER A 37 -15.93 -17.98 -6.08
C SER A 37 -16.84 -18.87 -5.23
N GLY A 38 -16.46 -20.13 -5.04
CA GLY A 38 -17.19 -21.06 -4.18
C GLY A 38 -17.30 -20.55 -2.75
N THR A 39 -16.23 -19.94 -2.24
CA THR A 39 -16.17 -19.38 -0.88
C THR A 39 -17.10 -18.18 -0.70
N ILE A 40 -17.08 -17.20 -1.63
CA ILE A 40 -17.98 -16.03 -1.58
C ILE A 40 -19.44 -16.47 -1.75
N LYS A 41 -19.69 -17.43 -2.64
CA LYS A 41 -21.02 -18.02 -2.81
C LYS A 41 -21.54 -18.65 -1.52
N ASN A 42 -20.71 -19.42 -0.81
CA ASN A 42 -21.10 -20.05 0.45
C ASN A 42 -21.36 -19.02 1.55
N MET A 43 -20.58 -17.93 1.61
CA MET A 43 -20.79 -16.84 2.57
C MET A 43 -22.12 -16.11 2.33
N LEU A 44 -22.49 -15.89 1.06
CA LEU A 44 -23.73 -15.21 0.70
C LEU A 44 -24.97 -16.12 0.70
N SER A 45 -24.80 -17.43 0.49
CA SER A 45 -25.90 -18.39 0.33
C SER A 45 -26.20 -19.23 1.57
N SER A 46 -25.49 -19.01 2.69
CA SER A 46 -25.69 -19.83 3.89
C SER A 46 -27.05 -19.54 4.54
N PRO A 47 -27.93 -20.55 4.75
CA PRO A 47 -29.23 -20.38 5.40
C PRO A 47 -29.13 -20.22 6.93
N GLY A 48 -27.92 -20.08 7.46
CA GLY A 48 -27.66 -19.75 8.87
C GLY A 48 -27.65 -18.24 9.07
N GLN A 49 -28.21 -17.80 10.18
CA GLN A 49 -28.41 -16.42 10.64
C GLN A 49 -27.10 -15.60 10.79
N PHE A 50 -26.39 -15.34 9.69
CA PHE A 50 -25.26 -14.42 9.60
C PHE A 50 -25.76 -13.09 9.02
N THR A 51 -25.39 -11.97 9.64
CA THR A 51 -25.78 -10.61 9.25
C THR A 51 -25.36 -10.23 7.82
N GLU A 52 -24.41 -10.96 7.25
CA GLU A 52 -23.79 -10.75 5.94
C GLU A 52 -24.73 -11.06 4.76
N SER A 53 -25.61 -12.07 4.88
CA SER A 53 -26.59 -12.40 3.82
C SER A 53 -27.73 -11.38 3.71
N VAL A 54 -28.02 -10.69 4.82
CA VAL A 54 -29.01 -9.61 4.86
C VAL A 54 -28.45 -8.32 4.25
N GLN A 55 -27.16 -8.04 4.47
CA GLN A 55 -26.53 -6.80 4.02
C GLN A 55 -25.84 -6.91 2.64
N ASN A 56 -25.68 -8.11 2.08
CA ASN A 56 -24.92 -8.35 0.84
C ASN A 56 -23.49 -7.82 0.90
N GLU A 57 -22.90 -7.93 2.09
CA GLU A 57 -21.53 -7.52 2.38
C GLU A 57 -20.74 -8.72 2.87
N VAL A 58 -19.53 -8.90 2.36
CA VAL A 58 -18.60 -9.96 2.79
C VAL A 58 -17.34 -9.28 3.31
N VAL A 59 -17.01 -9.56 4.57
CA VAL A 59 -15.86 -8.94 5.26
C VAL A 59 -14.72 -9.94 5.38
N PHE A 60 -13.61 -9.65 4.70
CA PHE A 60 -12.38 -10.43 4.80
C PHE A 60 -11.45 -9.85 5.85
N ARG A 61 -11.31 -10.54 6.99
CA ARG A 61 -10.46 -10.08 8.10
C ARG A 61 -8.96 -10.27 7.86
N ASP A 62 -8.60 -11.17 6.94
CA ASP A 62 -7.21 -11.61 6.73
C ASP A 62 -6.65 -11.20 5.35
N ILE A 63 -7.47 -10.61 4.46
CA ILE A 63 -7.08 -10.26 3.10
C ILE A 63 -6.92 -8.73 2.98
N LYS A 64 -5.70 -8.28 2.64
CA LYS A 64 -5.37 -6.87 2.40
C LYS A 64 -6.04 -6.32 1.15
N ALA A 65 -6.23 -5.00 1.10
CA ALA A 65 -6.90 -4.32 -0.01
C ALA A 65 -6.23 -4.58 -1.37
N ILE A 66 -4.90 -4.52 -1.43
CA ILE A 66 -4.11 -4.68 -2.67
C ILE A 66 -4.30 -6.09 -3.27
N ILE A 67 -4.40 -7.10 -2.40
CA ILE A 67 -4.61 -8.48 -2.81
C ILE A 67 -6.06 -8.67 -3.27
N LEU A 68 -7.02 -8.16 -2.48
CA LEU A 68 -8.44 -8.25 -2.80
C LEU A 68 -8.77 -7.56 -4.12
N GLU A 69 -8.15 -6.43 -4.42
CA GLU A 69 -8.27 -5.73 -5.71
C GLU A 69 -7.81 -6.62 -6.88
N THR A 70 -6.65 -7.26 -6.72
CA THR A 70 -6.09 -8.17 -7.73
C THR A 70 -6.98 -9.38 -7.96
N ILE A 71 -7.59 -9.91 -6.90
CA ILE A 71 -8.55 -10.99 -6.97
C ILE A 71 -9.86 -10.54 -7.64
N CYS A 72 -10.38 -9.36 -7.31
CA CYS A 72 -11.58 -8.82 -7.96
C CYS A 72 -11.35 -8.66 -9.47
N ARG A 73 -10.19 -8.11 -9.86
CA ARG A 73 -9.78 -8.00 -11.27
C ARG A 73 -9.72 -9.38 -11.94
N TYR A 74 -9.18 -10.38 -11.24
CA TYR A 74 -9.13 -11.75 -11.73
C TYR A 74 -10.53 -12.38 -11.85
N LEU A 75 -11.46 -12.14 -10.92
CA LEU A 75 -12.83 -12.65 -11.01
C LEU A 75 -13.55 -12.09 -12.25
N TYR A 76 -13.40 -10.79 -12.55
CA TYR A 76 -13.93 -10.18 -13.77
C TYR A 76 -13.26 -10.71 -15.03
N TYR A 77 -11.95 -10.92 -14.98
CA TYR A 77 -11.20 -11.50 -16.09
C TYR A 77 -11.64 -12.96 -16.36
N ASN A 78 -11.80 -13.77 -15.32
CA ASN A 78 -12.32 -15.14 -15.43
C ASN A 78 -13.76 -15.10 -15.98
N TRP A 79 -14.60 -14.19 -15.49
CA TRP A 79 -15.97 -14.02 -15.98
C TRP A 79 -16.06 -13.72 -17.47
N GLN A 80 -15.23 -12.81 -17.98
CA GLN A 80 -15.18 -12.46 -19.39
C GLN A 80 -14.64 -13.61 -20.27
N ASN A 81 -13.66 -14.36 -19.79
CA ASN A 81 -12.95 -15.39 -20.57
C ASN A 81 -13.49 -16.82 -20.38
N THR A 82 -14.69 -16.97 -19.81
CA THR A 82 -15.28 -18.32 -19.59
C THR A 82 -15.77 -18.96 -20.87
N ASN A 83 -16.29 -18.15 -21.79
CA ASN A 83 -16.91 -18.59 -23.04
C ASN A 83 -16.10 -18.14 -24.26
N SER A 84 -14.88 -17.65 -24.08
CA SER A 84 -14.03 -17.18 -25.17
C SER A 84 -13.40 -18.37 -25.90
N THR A 85 -13.74 -18.52 -27.19
CA THR A 85 -13.12 -19.49 -28.11
C THR A 85 -11.74 -19.04 -28.60
N THR A 86 -11.41 -17.76 -28.43
CA THR A 86 -10.14 -17.12 -28.82
C THR A 86 -9.03 -17.28 -27.78
N GLU A 87 -7.79 -17.02 -28.19
CA GLU A 87 -6.63 -17.03 -27.30
C GLU A 87 -6.81 -16.07 -26.12
N ILE A 88 -6.68 -16.62 -24.91
CA ILE A 88 -6.96 -15.94 -23.65
C ILE A 88 -5.74 -15.07 -23.27
N PRO A 89 -5.89 -13.72 -23.15
CA PRO A 89 -4.76 -12.82 -22.85
C PRO A 89 -4.16 -13.06 -21.47
N GLU A 90 -2.84 -13.07 -21.34
CA GLU A 90 -2.19 -13.37 -20.04
C GLU A 90 -2.56 -12.36 -18.93
N PHE A 91 -3.08 -12.86 -17.81
CA PHE A 91 -3.34 -12.05 -16.62
C PHE A 91 -2.03 -11.77 -15.87
N LYS A 92 -1.55 -10.53 -15.99
CA LYS A 92 -0.29 -10.10 -15.36
C LYS A 92 -0.48 -9.89 -13.86
N ILE A 93 0.30 -10.60 -13.06
CA ILE A 93 0.37 -10.46 -11.61
C ILE A 93 1.76 -9.91 -11.27
N GLU A 94 1.81 -8.86 -10.46
CA GLU A 94 3.08 -8.33 -9.97
C GLU A 94 3.80 -9.41 -9.14
N PRO A 95 5.09 -9.69 -9.41
CA PRO A 95 5.80 -10.79 -8.77
C PRO A 95 5.92 -10.62 -7.25
N GLU A 96 5.87 -9.37 -6.77
CA GLU A 96 5.91 -9.03 -5.35
C GLU A 96 4.65 -9.48 -4.59
N LEU A 97 3.51 -9.56 -5.28
CA LEU A 97 2.20 -9.90 -4.71
C LEU A 97 1.76 -11.33 -5.05
N ALA A 98 2.51 -12.03 -5.90
CA ALA A 98 2.11 -13.32 -6.46
C ALA A 98 1.86 -14.39 -5.38
N LEU A 99 2.70 -14.46 -4.35
CA LEU A 99 2.56 -15.45 -3.28
C LEU A 99 1.31 -15.21 -2.42
N GLU A 100 1.11 -13.99 -1.95
CA GLU A 100 -0.06 -13.63 -1.13
C GLU A 100 -1.36 -13.74 -1.94
N THR A 101 -1.33 -13.32 -3.21
CA THR A 101 -2.46 -13.45 -4.14
C THR A 101 -2.81 -14.92 -4.38
N LEU A 102 -1.81 -15.79 -4.52
CA LEU A 102 -2.05 -17.23 -4.71
C LEU A 102 -2.67 -17.88 -3.47
N MET A 103 -2.19 -17.55 -2.27
CA MET A 103 -2.76 -18.06 -1.02
C MET A 103 -4.21 -17.62 -0.84
N ALA A 104 -4.50 -16.34 -1.09
CA ALA A 104 -5.85 -15.80 -1.00
C ALA A 104 -6.77 -16.35 -2.10
N ALA A 105 -6.25 -16.58 -3.30
CA ALA A 105 -7.01 -17.17 -4.40
C ALA A 105 -7.36 -18.65 -4.16
N ASP A 106 -6.48 -19.42 -3.51
CA ASP A 106 -6.78 -20.79 -3.09
C ASP A 106 -7.86 -20.83 -2.00
N PHE A 107 -7.83 -19.87 -1.06
CA PHE A 107 -8.88 -19.70 -0.05
C PHE A 107 -10.24 -19.32 -0.67
N LEU A 108 -10.24 -18.44 -1.68
CA LEU A 108 -11.46 -17.98 -2.35
C LEU A 108 -11.93 -18.93 -3.46
N ASP A 109 -11.22 -20.03 -3.71
CA ASP A 109 -11.53 -20.96 -4.81
C ASP A 109 -11.71 -20.22 -6.16
N SER A 110 -10.96 -19.13 -6.35
CA SER A 110 -11.13 -18.27 -7.53
C SER A 110 -10.37 -18.82 -8.74
N ILE A 111 -9.24 -19.49 -8.50
CA ILE A 111 -8.37 -20.08 -9.53
C ILE A 111 -8.72 -21.57 -9.69
N PRO A 112 -8.96 -22.06 -10.92
CA PRO A 112 -9.22 -23.48 -11.14
C PRO A 112 -8.02 -24.33 -10.68
N ARG A 113 -8.26 -25.23 -9.71
CA ARG A 113 -7.30 -26.22 -9.20
C ARG A 113 -7.03 -27.33 -10.22
N ALA A 114 -6.36 -27.00 -11.31
CA ALA A 114 -5.57 -27.95 -12.11
C ALA A 114 -4.80 -27.22 -13.22
N THR A 115 -3.51 -27.52 -13.33
CA THR A 115 -2.66 -27.41 -14.55
C THR A 115 -1.87 -26.12 -14.86
N ALA A 116 -2.07 -24.98 -14.21
CA ALA A 116 -1.45 -23.72 -14.66
C ALA A 116 -0.14 -23.27 -13.96
N PHE A 117 0.45 -24.06 -13.05
CA PHE A 117 1.74 -23.71 -12.41
C PHE A 117 2.96 -24.46 -12.97
N ARG A 118 2.85 -25.05 -14.17
CA ARG A 118 3.98 -25.74 -14.84
C ARG A 118 4.57 -24.89 -15.95
N ARG A 119 5.25 -23.78 -15.62
CA ARG A 119 6.37 -23.22 -16.41
C ARG A 119 7.08 -22.07 -15.70
N ILE A 120 7.61 -22.33 -14.50
CA ILE A 120 8.75 -21.57 -13.99
C ILE A 120 9.93 -22.54 -13.96
N SER A 121 10.54 -22.79 -15.12
CA SER A 121 11.85 -23.44 -15.19
C SER A 121 12.52 -23.21 -16.54
N SER A 122 13.64 -22.48 -16.46
CA SER A 122 14.86 -22.53 -17.28
C SER A 122 14.77 -22.48 -18.81
N LYS A 123 15.28 -21.38 -19.39
CA LYS A 123 16.44 -21.41 -20.30
C LYS A 123 16.99 -20.02 -20.62
N SER A 124 18.30 -19.87 -20.44
CA SER A 124 19.16 -18.81 -20.99
C SER A 124 19.95 -19.39 -22.20
N PRO A 125 20.77 -18.60 -22.92
CA PRO A 125 20.59 -18.22 -24.32
C PRO A 125 21.53 -18.94 -25.32
N THR A 126 21.11 -19.13 -26.58
CA THR A 126 22.04 -19.32 -27.71
C THR A 126 21.38 -18.98 -29.06
N ASP A 127 22.07 -18.11 -29.81
CA ASP A 127 22.29 -18.06 -31.26
C ASP A 127 21.12 -17.81 -32.25
N GLY A 128 21.00 -16.53 -32.65
CA GLY A 128 21.40 -16.07 -33.99
C GLY A 128 20.54 -16.42 -35.22
N ALA A 129 19.78 -15.42 -35.72
CA ALA A 129 19.72 -15.07 -37.14
C ALA A 129 18.88 -13.78 -37.34
N ASP A 130 19.53 -12.67 -37.71
CA ASP A 130 18.90 -11.52 -38.39
C ASP A 130 18.67 -11.87 -39.88
N PRO A 131 17.65 -11.28 -40.53
CA PRO A 131 17.98 -10.12 -41.37
C PRO A 131 16.93 -8.98 -41.39
N THR A 132 17.47 -7.76 -41.31
CA THR A 132 17.13 -6.56 -42.10
C THR A 132 15.84 -5.75 -41.89
N SER A 133 16.08 -4.49 -41.48
CA SER A 133 15.48 -3.22 -41.91
C SER A 133 14.01 -2.90 -41.62
N GLY A 134 13.79 -1.94 -40.72
CA GLY A 134 12.55 -1.16 -40.59
C GLY A 134 12.53 -0.35 -39.29
N SER A 135 12.81 0.94 -39.36
CA SER A 135 12.74 1.88 -38.23
C SER A 135 11.33 1.92 -37.58
N PRO A 136 11.19 1.89 -36.24
CA PRO A 136 9.89 1.95 -35.58
C PRO A 136 9.44 3.40 -35.39
N SER A 137 8.93 4.01 -36.45
CA SER A 137 8.29 5.33 -36.39
C SER A 137 7.06 5.32 -37.30
N ALA A 138 6.02 4.61 -36.88
CA ALA A 138 4.73 4.61 -37.59
C ALA A 138 3.51 4.35 -36.68
N ILE A 139 3.71 4.07 -35.39
CA ILE A 139 2.58 3.81 -34.45
C ILE A 139 2.22 5.07 -33.65
N PHE A 140 3.13 6.04 -33.51
CA PHE A 140 2.86 7.28 -32.78
C PHE A 140 2.14 8.37 -33.61
N ASP A 141 2.18 8.30 -34.95
CA ASP A 141 1.61 9.34 -35.82
C ASP A 141 0.13 9.14 -36.15
N LEU A 142 -0.43 7.96 -35.85
CA LEU A 142 -1.85 7.68 -36.09
C LEU A 142 -2.77 8.28 -35.00
N PHE A 143 -2.22 8.59 -33.82
CA PHE A 143 -2.99 9.14 -32.71
C PHE A 143 -2.99 10.68 -32.67
N ALA A 144 -2.05 11.34 -33.37
CA ALA A 144 -1.94 12.80 -33.41
C ALA A 144 -2.87 13.48 -34.45
N SER A 145 -3.41 12.74 -35.42
CA SER A 145 -4.26 13.31 -36.49
C SER A 145 -5.75 13.47 -36.11
N ALA A 146 -6.17 12.96 -34.95
CA ALA A 146 -7.59 12.97 -34.53
C ALA A 146 -8.00 14.20 -33.69
N ILE A 147 -7.09 15.12 -33.36
CA ILE A 147 -7.38 16.28 -32.51
C ILE A 147 -7.53 17.60 -33.30
N GLU A 148 -7.33 17.60 -34.62
CA GLU A 148 -7.24 18.87 -35.39
C GLU A 148 -8.44 19.21 -36.30
N LYS A 149 -9.61 18.60 -36.08
CA LYS A 149 -10.81 18.94 -36.87
C LYS A 149 -12.05 19.21 -36.03
N THR A 150 -12.03 20.31 -35.27
CA THR A 150 -13.27 21.09 -35.03
C THR A 150 -12.99 22.59 -35.07
N ASN A 151 -13.51 23.22 -36.14
CA ASN A 151 -14.00 24.59 -36.30
C ASN A 151 -13.06 25.80 -36.20
N LEU A 152 -13.00 26.54 -37.32
CA LEU A 152 -12.93 28.00 -37.33
C LEU A 152 -13.88 28.58 -38.40
N GLY A 153 -14.75 29.51 -37.98
CA GLY A 153 -15.38 30.48 -38.90
C GLY A 153 -16.75 31.05 -38.48
N SER A 154 -16.78 32.09 -37.65
CA SER A 154 -17.36 33.43 -37.97
C SER A 154 -18.00 34.16 -36.78
N ALA A 155 -17.38 35.31 -36.46
CA ALA A 155 -17.90 36.60 -35.99
C ALA A 155 -19.07 36.71 -34.97
N GLY A 156 -18.81 37.46 -33.88
CA GLY A 156 -19.81 38.40 -33.33
C GLY A 156 -20.00 38.42 -31.81
N ASN A 157 -19.39 39.41 -31.16
CA ASN A 157 -19.85 40.19 -29.99
C ASN A 157 -20.25 39.54 -28.64
N LYS A 158 -19.43 39.92 -27.64
CA LYS A 158 -19.74 40.39 -26.26
C LYS A 158 -20.16 39.39 -25.15
N ILE A 159 -19.66 39.76 -23.96
CA ILE A 159 -20.07 39.44 -22.57
C ILE A 159 -19.18 38.39 -21.86
N ALA A 160 -18.36 38.89 -20.92
CA ALA A 160 -17.72 38.10 -19.85
C ALA A 160 -18.78 37.64 -18.83
N PRO A 161 -18.62 36.52 -18.09
CA PRO A 161 -17.69 36.49 -16.95
C PRO A 161 -16.98 35.14 -16.67
N ASP A 162 -15.92 35.23 -15.86
CA ASP A 162 -15.26 34.19 -15.06
C ASP A 162 -14.53 33.05 -15.79
N SER A 163 -13.29 33.36 -16.23
CA SER A 163 -12.27 32.36 -16.53
C SER A 163 -11.84 31.65 -15.23
N ILE A 164 -12.26 30.40 -15.07
CA ILE A 164 -11.64 29.46 -14.14
C ILE A 164 -10.24 29.16 -14.69
N ASP A 165 -9.20 29.68 -14.03
CA ASP A 165 -7.80 29.39 -14.34
C ASP A 165 -7.45 27.94 -13.98
N ILE A 166 -7.57 27.05 -14.96
CA ILE A 166 -7.22 25.60 -14.89
C ILE A 166 -5.69 25.38 -14.72
N SER A 167 -4.88 26.44 -14.71
CA SER A 167 -3.43 26.36 -14.47
C SER A 167 -3.05 26.29 -12.98
N SER A 168 -4.00 26.53 -12.06
CA SER A 168 -3.76 26.48 -10.60
C SER A 168 -3.98 25.08 -9.98
N SER A 169 -4.56 24.13 -10.71
CA SER A 169 -4.89 22.79 -10.22
C SER A 169 -3.79 21.73 -10.44
N LEU A 170 -2.61 22.11 -10.92
CA LEU A 170 -1.42 21.25 -11.02
C LEU A 170 -0.51 21.33 -9.80
N THR A 171 -0.98 21.90 -8.68
CA THR A 171 -0.39 21.54 -7.39
C THR A 171 -0.76 20.09 -7.09
N PRO A 172 0.19 19.22 -6.68
CA PRO A 172 -0.16 17.86 -6.28
C PRO A 172 -1.08 17.94 -5.07
N ARG A 173 -2.39 17.87 -5.33
CA ARG A 173 -3.41 17.70 -4.31
C ARG A 173 -3.14 16.33 -3.71
N SER A 174 -2.56 16.33 -2.50
CA SER A 174 -2.24 15.12 -1.74
C SER A 174 -3.45 14.20 -1.79
N GLN A 175 -3.22 12.97 -2.26
CA GLN A 175 -4.25 11.95 -2.35
C GLN A 175 -4.85 11.77 -0.96
N THR A 176 -6.16 11.97 -0.87
CA THR A 176 -6.95 11.60 0.29
C THR A 176 -6.83 10.10 0.52
N GLY A 177 -6.31 9.68 1.68
CA GLY A 177 -6.61 8.33 2.18
C GLY A 177 -5.63 7.66 3.14
N SER A 178 -4.40 8.13 3.32
CA SER A 178 -3.55 7.65 4.42
C SER A 178 -3.01 8.84 5.20
N PRO A 179 -3.14 8.86 6.53
CA PRO A 179 -2.61 9.98 7.30
C PRO A 179 -1.09 9.96 7.20
N ALA A 180 -0.50 11.12 6.90
CA ALA A 180 0.94 11.30 6.81
C ALA A 180 1.65 10.70 8.04
N VAL A 181 2.41 9.63 7.82
CA VAL A 181 3.17 8.95 8.87
C VAL A 181 4.60 9.48 8.85
N TYR A 182 4.97 10.20 9.90
CA TYR A 182 6.32 10.69 10.09
C TYR A 182 7.24 9.54 10.52
N ASN A 183 8.52 9.61 10.20
CA ASN A 183 9.47 8.60 10.68
C ASN A 183 10.34 9.19 11.79
N LEU A 184 10.45 8.46 12.90
CA LEU A 184 11.37 8.79 13.99
C LEU A 184 12.47 7.74 14.05
N HIS A 185 13.66 8.14 13.63
CA HIS A 185 14.85 7.31 13.67
C HIS A 185 15.56 7.45 15.02
N ILE A 186 15.66 6.34 15.75
CA ILE A 186 16.41 6.22 17.01
C ILE A 186 17.66 5.39 16.72
N VAL A 187 18.79 6.06 16.52
CA VAL A 187 20.09 5.41 16.32
C VAL A 187 20.83 5.39 17.64
N SER A 188 20.91 4.23 18.28
CA SER A 188 21.61 4.05 19.56
C SER A 188 22.88 3.23 19.37
N SER A 189 24.02 3.91 19.53
CA SER A 189 25.34 3.31 19.62
C SER A 189 25.82 3.30 21.07
N VAL A 190 26.90 2.57 21.36
CA VAL A 190 27.50 2.51 22.71
C VAL A 190 27.97 3.91 23.19
N ASN A 191 28.35 4.79 22.28
CA ASN A 191 28.95 6.08 22.61
C ASN A 191 27.98 7.26 22.54
N ASN A 192 26.86 7.11 21.84
CA ASN A 192 25.89 8.18 21.62
C ASN A 192 24.56 7.65 21.11
N THR A 193 23.48 8.37 21.41
CA THR A 193 22.16 8.18 20.82
C THR A 193 21.74 9.42 20.04
N ILE A 194 21.26 9.20 18.82
CA ILE A 194 20.85 10.23 17.87
C ILE A 194 19.40 9.98 17.51
N LEU A 195 18.58 11.02 17.64
CA LEU A 195 17.15 11.03 17.33
C LEU A 195 16.94 11.94 16.14
N THR A 196 16.27 11.44 15.11
CA THR A 196 15.99 12.22 13.90
C THR A 196 14.53 12.03 13.52
N LEU A 197 13.79 13.13 13.53
CA LEU A 197 12.42 13.20 13.03
C LEU A 197 12.45 13.62 11.57
N THR A 198 11.80 12.84 10.72
CA THR A 198 11.71 13.10 9.28
C THR A 198 10.24 13.17 8.82
N SER A 199 10.01 13.97 7.78
CA SER A 199 8.75 13.98 7.02
C SER A 199 8.50 12.59 6.40
N PRO A 200 7.25 12.25 6.04
CA PRO A 200 6.99 11.06 5.21
C PRO A 200 7.86 11.01 3.94
N ASP A 201 8.22 12.16 3.38
CA ASP A 201 9.08 12.29 2.20
C ASP A 201 10.57 11.99 2.46
N GLY A 202 10.94 11.70 3.72
CA GLY A 202 12.31 11.44 4.14
C GLY A 202 13.15 12.69 4.42
N SER A 203 12.59 13.89 4.26
CA SER A 203 13.28 15.14 4.62
C SER A 203 13.43 15.29 6.14
N ARG A 204 14.59 15.75 6.61
CA ARG A 204 14.88 15.89 8.04
C ARG A 204 14.27 17.17 8.62
N LEU A 205 13.41 17.02 9.62
CA LEU A 205 12.75 18.14 10.30
C LEU A 205 13.54 18.60 11.52
N ILE A 206 13.85 17.66 12.41
CA ILE A 206 14.54 17.91 13.68
C ILE A 206 15.51 16.77 13.96
N MET A 207 16.66 17.12 14.51
CA MET A 207 17.62 16.17 15.04
C MET A 207 18.05 16.62 16.44
N THR A 208 18.07 15.67 17.36
CA THR A 208 18.68 15.81 18.69
C THR A 208 19.58 14.62 18.96
N SER A 209 20.49 14.79 19.91
CA SER A 209 21.39 13.72 20.35
C SER A 209 21.79 13.97 21.79
N GLY A 210 22.42 12.98 22.44
CA GLY A 210 22.96 13.17 23.79
C GLY A 210 23.94 14.36 23.87
N GLY A 211 24.65 14.66 22.78
CA GLY A 211 25.51 15.84 22.69
C GLY A 211 24.75 17.17 22.61
N THR A 212 23.65 17.21 21.86
CA THR A 212 22.76 18.38 21.77
C THR A 212 22.05 18.64 23.10
N ALA A 213 21.81 17.58 23.89
CA ALA A 213 21.28 17.68 25.24
C ALA A 213 22.27 18.24 26.28
N GLY A 214 23.49 18.57 25.87
CA GLY A 214 24.50 19.19 26.75
C GLY A 214 25.49 18.20 27.36
N PHE A 215 25.29 16.89 27.19
CA PHE A 215 26.23 15.89 27.68
C PHE A 215 27.52 15.92 26.85
N LYS A 216 28.66 15.75 27.52
CA LYS A 216 29.99 15.79 26.92
C LYS A 216 30.71 14.46 27.09
N LYS A 217 31.55 14.12 26.11
CA LYS A 217 32.39 12.90 26.10
C LYS A 217 31.57 11.63 26.36
N ALA A 218 32.03 10.75 27.26
CA ALA A 218 31.44 9.44 27.54
C ALA A 218 29.98 9.52 28.02
N ALA A 219 29.59 10.61 28.70
CA ALA A 219 28.24 10.78 29.22
C ALA A 219 27.16 10.84 28.11
N ARG A 220 27.53 11.13 26.86
CA ARG A 220 26.61 11.19 25.71
C ARG A 220 25.97 9.85 25.36
N GLY A 221 26.63 8.74 25.69
CA GLY A 221 26.12 7.39 25.46
C GLY A 221 25.20 6.88 26.58
N GLY A 222 25.08 7.63 27.69
CA GLY A 222 24.29 7.21 28.84
C GLY A 222 22.78 7.18 28.59
N TYR A 223 22.08 6.43 29.44
CA TYR A 223 20.62 6.33 29.41
C TYR A 223 19.95 7.70 29.60
N GLU A 224 20.40 8.46 30.60
CA GLU A 224 19.86 9.80 30.89
C GLU A 224 20.02 10.77 29.71
N ALA A 225 21.19 10.74 29.05
CA ALA A 225 21.47 11.60 27.91
C ALA A 225 20.51 11.37 26.75
N ALA A 226 20.12 10.11 26.50
CA ALA A 226 19.14 9.76 25.48
C ALA A 226 17.71 10.19 25.87
N HIS A 227 17.34 10.05 27.14
CA HIS A 227 16.04 10.50 27.65
C HIS A 227 15.87 12.03 27.54
N GLN A 228 16.89 12.79 27.93
CA GLN A 228 16.88 14.25 27.80
C GLN A 228 16.90 14.68 26.32
N ALA A 229 17.64 13.98 25.45
CA ALA A 229 17.63 14.26 24.02
C ALA A 229 16.25 14.06 23.37
N ALA A 230 15.47 13.07 23.84
CA ALA A 230 14.11 12.82 23.38
C ALA A 230 13.14 13.90 23.88
N THR A 231 13.25 14.31 25.15
CA THR A 231 12.46 15.42 25.70
C THR A 231 12.72 16.72 24.94
N GLN A 232 13.98 17.01 24.64
CA GLN A 232 14.35 18.16 23.81
C GLN A 232 13.86 18.06 22.36
N LEU A 233 13.72 16.84 21.82
CA LEU A 233 13.13 16.65 20.50
C LEU A 233 11.67 17.09 20.52
N LEU A 234 10.89 16.63 21.50
CA LEU A 234 9.48 16.97 21.68
C LEU A 234 9.28 18.47 21.90
N GLN A 235 10.15 19.09 22.70
CA GLN A 235 10.16 20.54 22.89
C GLN A 235 10.39 21.27 21.56
N LYS A 236 11.39 20.87 20.77
CA LYS A 236 11.67 21.48 19.45
C LYS A 236 10.54 21.28 18.44
N VAL A 237 9.82 20.16 18.51
CA VAL A 237 8.64 19.91 17.67
C VAL A 237 7.56 20.93 18.00
N SER A 238 7.32 21.16 19.29
CA SER A 238 6.37 22.14 19.79
C SER A 238 6.78 23.57 19.40
N GLU A 239 8.05 23.94 19.58
CA GLU A 239 8.59 25.25 19.20
C GLU A 239 8.47 25.54 17.69
N LYS A 240 8.62 24.52 16.85
CA LYS A 240 8.45 24.64 15.40
C LYS A 240 6.99 24.53 14.93
N ASN A 241 6.03 24.37 15.85
CA ASN A 241 4.61 24.16 15.56
C ASN A 241 4.35 23.02 14.56
N LEU A 242 5.13 21.94 14.65
CA LEU A 242 4.96 20.76 13.79
C LEU A 242 3.89 19.84 14.39
N GLN A 243 2.79 19.64 13.67
CA GLN A 243 1.72 18.73 14.08
C GLN A 243 2.01 17.30 13.63
N VAL A 244 2.79 16.58 14.43
CA VAL A 244 3.15 15.19 14.18
C VAL A 244 2.07 14.28 14.76
N GLY A 245 1.14 13.82 13.92
CA GLY A 245 0.05 12.94 14.35
C GLY A 245 0.49 11.48 14.50
N ASN A 246 0.83 10.83 13.39
CA ASN A 246 1.21 9.42 13.35
C ASN A 246 2.71 9.26 13.11
N VAL A 247 3.34 8.34 13.85
CA VAL A 247 4.79 8.12 13.77
C VAL A 247 5.12 6.64 13.58
N HIS A 248 6.08 6.39 12.69
CA HIS A 248 6.79 5.12 12.54
C HIS A 248 8.13 5.20 13.26
N LEU A 249 8.34 4.32 14.25
CA LEU A 249 9.59 4.25 14.99
C LEU A 249 10.58 3.30 14.30
N VAL A 250 11.73 3.84 13.90
CA VAL A 250 12.84 3.08 13.31
C VAL A 250 13.98 3.02 14.32
N LEU A 251 14.18 1.85 14.92
CA LEU A 251 15.24 1.61 15.89
C LEU A 251 16.48 1.07 15.18
N LYS A 252 17.67 1.57 15.51
CA LYS A 252 18.94 1.07 14.96
C LYS A 252 20.00 0.98 16.04
N GLY A 253 20.61 -0.20 16.17
CA GLY A 253 21.62 -0.50 17.16
C GLY A 253 21.04 -0.92 18.51
N PHE A 254 21.91 -1.37 19.40
CA PHE A 254 21.56 -1.92 20.72
C PHE A 254 22.22 -1.14 21.87
N GLY A 255 22.50 0.15 21.67
CA GLY A 255 23.01 1.00 22.73
C GLY A 255 21.98 1.20 23.87
N PRO A 256 22.44 1.57 25.08
CA PRO A 256 21.57 1.73 26.25
C PRO A 256 20.54 2.87 26.08
N GLY A 257 20.80 3.83 25.19
CA GLY A 257 19.88 4.92 24.90
C GLY A 257 18.67 4.54 24.03
N ARG A 258 18.62 3.34 23.45
CA ARG A 258 17.48 2.86 22.65
C ARG A 258 16.20 2.81 23.48
N ASP A 259 16.27 2.14 24.62
CA ASP A 259 15.13 1.99 25.54
C ASP A 259 14.80 3.33 26.23
N ALA A 260 15.81 4.10 26.62
CA ALA A 260 15.63 5.41 27.24
C ALA A 260 14.85 6.40 26.36
N ALA A 261 15.24 6.49 25.08
CA ALA A 261 14.59 7.37 24.11
C ALA A 261 13.18 6.87 23.78
N PHE A 262 13.00 5.56 23.61
CA PHE A 262 11.68 4.97 23.38
C PHE A 262 10.71 5.31 24.52
N LYS A 263 11.12 5.08 25.78
CA LYS A 263 10.31 5.42 26.96
C LYS A 263 9.99 6.91 27.05
N ALA A 264 10.94 7.78 26.74
CA ALA A 264 10.72 9.23 26.73
C ALA A 264 9.66 9.65 25.70
N ILE A 265 9.72 9.10 24.49
CA ILE A 265 8.76 9.40 23.42
C ILE A 265 7.38 8.86 23.76
N VAL A 266 7.29 7.66 24.34
CA VAL A 266 6.01 7.09 24.79
C VAL A 266 5.42 7.89 25.95
N ALA A 267 6.23 8.37 26.88
CA ALA A 267 5.76 9.13 28.04
C ALA A 267 5.41 10.60 27.71
N GLY A 268 6.16 11.24 26.81
CA GLY A 268 6.05 12.68 26.52
C GLY A 268 5.38 13.03 25.19
N GLY A 269 5.16 12.07 24.30
CA GLY A 269 4.57 12.30 22.99
C GLY A 269 3.10 11.94 22.96
N GLU A 270 2.26 12.86 22.47
CA GLU A 270 0.88 12.57 22.04
C GLU A 270 0.84 11.86 20.67
N TRP A 271 1.96 11.29 20.24
CA TRP A 271 2.12 10.71 18.91
C TRP A 271 1.50 9.32 18.84
N GLY A 272 0.66 9.10 17.82
CA GLY A 272 0.14 7.78 17.50
C GLY A 272 1.24 6.90 16.88
N ILE A 273 1.86 6.04 17.68
CA ILE A 273 2.86 5.08 17.19
C ILE A 273 2.13 3.99 16.39
N ARG A 274 2.28 4.02 15.06
CA ARG A 274 1.63 3.03 14.16
C ARG A 274 2.43 1.76 13.97
N ARG A 275 3.75 1.90 13.92
CA ARG A 275 4.66 0.79 13.63
C ARG A 275 5.98 1.01 14.37
N ILE A 276 6.61 -0.09 14.76
CA ILE A 276 7.97 -0.12 15.29
C ILE A 276 8.76 -1.08 14.41
N THR A 277 9.94 -0.68 13.97
CA THR A 277 10.79 -1.50 13.11
C THR A 277 12.24 -1.40 13.55
N ASP A 278 12.90 -2.54 13.70
CA ASP A 278 14.34 -2.60 13.91
C ASP A 278 15.05 -2.63 12.56
N ALA A 279 15.85 -1.60 12.29
CA ALA A 279 16.69 -1.46 11.10
C ALA A 279 18.17 -1.64 11.45
N THR A 280 18.49 -2.43 12.49
CA THR A 280 19.87 -2.79 12.80
C THR A 280 20.43 -3.70 11.71
N PRO A 281 21.53 -3.29 11.03
CA PRO A 281 22.05 -4.06 9.89
C PRO A 281 22.68 -5.37 10.37
N MET A 282 22.31 -6.48 9.72
CA MET A 282 22.94 -7.79 9.88
C MET A 282 23.71 -8.13 8.60
N PRO A 283 25.05 -7.98 8.57
CA PRO A 283 25.83 -8.23 7.37
C PRO A 283 26.02 -9.74 7.10
N PHE A 284 25.76 -10.18 5.88
CA PHE A 284 26.09 -11.53 5.41
C PHE A 284 27.50 -11.56 4.82
N ASN A 285 28.46 -12.09 5.57
CA ASN A 285 29.89 -12.20 5.27
C ASN A 285 30.67 -10.87 5.07
N GLY A 286 30.09 -9.83 4.44
CA GLY A 286 30.49 -8.41 4.52
C GLY A 286 31.99 -8.06 4.44
N CYS A 287 32.33 -6.85 4.89
CA CYS A 287 33.74 -6.47 5.11
C CYS A 287 34.26 -7.08 6.41
N ARG A 288 35.54 -7.47 6.43
CA ARG A 288 36.21 -8.01 7.63
C ARG A 288 36.08 -7.04 8.81
N PRO A 289 35.55 -7.46 9.97
CA PRO A 289 35.49 -6.61 11.16
C PRO A 289 36.90 -6.28 11.66
N LYS A 290 37.03 -5.12 12.33
CA LYS A 290 38.31 -4.73 12.95
C LYS A 290 38.77 -5.81 13.92
N LYS A 291 40.08 -6.04 13.98
CA LYS A 291 40.69 -6.99 14.93
C LYS A 291 40.19 -6.68 16.35
N ALA A 292 39.82 -7.73 17.09
CA ALA A 292 39.42 -7.60 18.49
C ALA A 292 40.49 -6.84 19.29
N ARG A 293 40.06 -5.85 20.07
CA ARG A 293 40.95 -5.08 20.93
C ARG A 293 41.46 -5.96 22.06
N ARG A 294 42.75 -5.87 22.35
CA ARG A 294 43.35 -6.40 23.59
C ARG A 294 43.12 -5.32 24.65
N LEU A 295 42.27 -5.63 25.63
CA LEU A 295 41.94 -4.73 26.74
C LEU A 295 42.86 -5.01 27.93
#